data_AF-A0A0F9WVW9-F1
#
_entry.id   AF-A0A0F9WVW9-F1
#
_cell.length_a   1.000
_cell.length_b   1.000
_cell.length_c   1.000
_cell.angle_alpha   90.00
_cell.angle_beta   90.00
_cell.angle_gamma   90.00
#
_symmetry.space_group_name_H-M   'P 1'
#
loop_
_entity.id
_entity.type
_entity.pdbx_description
1 polymer ?
#
loop_
_entity_poly.entity_id
_entity_poly.type
_entity_poly.pdbx_seq_one_letter_code
_entity_poly.pdbx_strand_id
1 'polypeptide(L)'
;MRDMKALWHNSSINIINSINSHINNSIHDIFPSLQAFIKATIILILILILTLTRNRDKLRPANPVHDYHRHQIEPPPPAAAPAPYKLSQAKLVIDPPDLQAWRERLFHVDNLIILTHEQFETYFPHIDNVYSHRSTQRYKRKPFISHYWDCRMKGRPPGTPKSDDPNKKKRKRSARERDLCDVKIKITEYFPDAGAEAALDRDVAAAIAAGTAAHSVVSAGQRFWTIQRVNGNGGNGKADGVAGPHRHTLERSDEIKKSSVQRFVSTRDKEGKKLQRTPQRKAIGAAQETARMHSRKADLRLYAATFCPFSQRVWIALEAKGQAYQYIETDPFKRPAPTPLLEANPRGRVPAIRQGDWACSDSAVILEYLEDIYPDIPLFPSDPRLRANCRLWIHHINTRLVPTFFSLLQPPTSSQRPLNTINTSTTPTSSVALFQSHLTALILAADEQGPYFLGPSLSLVDIHFAPFALRLSRILHRRYPNALLADATSGTRWHRWLNALEMDPHIRATTGTDEFYLETVNLLLQTSNEGG
;
A
#
# COMPACT_ATOMS: atom_id res chain seq x y z
N MET A 1 37.67 -12.26 -37.51
CA MET A 1 36.34 -11.64 -37.76
C MET A 1 35.64 -12.08 -39.05
N ARG A 2 36.35 -12.51 -40.11
CA ARG A 2 35.71 -13.05 -41.33
C ARG A 2 35.17 -14.48 -41.14
N ASP A 3 35.81 -15.31 -40.33
CA ASP A 3 35.35 -16.70 -40.11
C ASP A 3 34.12 -16.84 -39.20
N MET A 4 33.94 -15.93 -38.22
CA MET A 4 32.72 -15.89 -37.39
C MET A 4 31.48 -15.47 -38.17
N LYS A 5 31.62 -14.64 -39.22
CA LYS A 5 30.48 -14.25 -40.07
C LYS A 5 30.04 -15.40 -40.99
N ALA A 6 30.98 -16.21 -41.48
CA ALA A 6 30.65 -17.38 -42.30
C ALA A 6 29.96 -18.49 -41.48
N LEU A 7 30.39 -18.73 -40.24
CA LEU A 7 29.78 -19.70 -39.33
C LEU A 7 28.35 -19.31 -38.90
N TRP A 8 28.09 -18.01 -38.72
CA TRP A 8 26.75 -17.50 -38.40
C TRP A 8 25.80 -17.52 -39.60
N HIS A 9 26.29 -17.21 -40.80
CA HIS A 9 25.46 -17.21 -42.01
C HIS A 9 25.03 -18.63 -42.40
N ASN A 10 25.94 -19.60 -42.33
CA ASN A 10 25.63 -21.01 -42.63
C ASN A 10 24.71 -21.64 -41.58
N SER A 11 24.85 -21.30 -40.29
CA SER A 11 23.92 -21.77 -39.25
C SER A 11 22.51 -21.19 -39.41
N SER A 12 22.38 -19.93 -39.82
CA SER A 12 21.09 -19.27 -40.03
C SER A 12 20.35 -19.84 -41.25
N ILE A 13 21.08 -20.14 -42.34
CA ILE A 13 20.51 -20.75 -43.56
C ILE A 13 20.07 -22.19 -43.29
N ASN A 14 20.83 -22.97 -42.51
CA ASN A 14 20.46 -24.34 -42.15
C ASN A 14 19.21 -24.39 -41.25
N ILE A 15 19.04 -23.44 -40.33
CA ILE A 15 17.83 -23.33 -39.50
C ILE A 15 16.61 -22.94 -40.36
N ILE A 16 16.77 -22.00 -41.30
CA ILE A 16 15.68 -21.60 -42.21
C ILE A 16 15.28 -22.77 -43.14
N ASN A 17 16.24 -23.53 -43.65
CA ASN A 17 15.97 -24.71 -44.50
C ASN A 17 15.33 -25.86 -43.71
N SER A 18 15.72 -26.05 -42.44
CA SER A 18 15.10 -27.03 -41.54
C SER A 18 13.65 -26.66 -41.20
N ILE A 19 13.36 -25.37 -40.95
CA ILE A 19 12.01 -24.87 -40.70
C ILE A 19 11.15 -24.97 -41.96
N ASN A 20 11.67 -24.62 -43.14
CA ASN A 20 10.93 -24.76 -44.41
C ASN A 20 10.63 -26.23 -44.76
N SER A 21 11.55 -27.15 -44.47
CA SER A 21 11.33 -28.59 -44.62
C SER A 21 10.22 -29.09 -43.68
N HIS A 22 10.22 -28.65 -42.42
CA HIS A 22 9.21 -29.03 -41.43
C HIS A 22 7.81 -28.49 -41.74
N ILE A 23 7.73 -27.27 -42.29
CA ILE A 23 6.48 -26.62 -42.70
C ILE A 23 5.91 -27.29 -43.97
N ASN A 24 6.75 -27.63 -44.95
CA ASN A 24 6.28 -28.32 -46.16
C ASN A 24 5.82 -29.76 -45.90
N ASN A 25 6.42 -30.46 -44.93
CA ASN A 25 6.04 -31.84 -44.59
C ASN A 25 4.78 -31.94 -43.70
N SER A 26 4.32 -30.85 -43.09
CA SER A 26 3.18 -30.86 -42.15
C SER A 26 1.88 -30.25 -42.71
N ILE A 27 1.87 -29.80 -43.97
CA ILE A 27 0.73 -29.09 -44.57
C ILE A 27 0.42 -29.69 -45.94
N HIS A 28 -0.05 -30.94 -45.97
CA HIS A 28 -0.57 -31.55 -47.20
C HIS A 28 -2.10 -31.39 -47.36
N ASP A 29 -2.84 -30.99 -46.32
CA ASP A 29 -4.31 -30.90 -46.35
C ASP A 29 -4.89 -29.58 -45.83
N ILE A 30 -4.34 -28.45 -46.28
CA ILE A 30 -4.91 -27.14 -45.94
C ILE A 30 -5.07 -26.28 -47.20
N PHE A 31 -6.27 -25.70 -47.36
CA PHE A 31 -6.67 -24.87 -48.48
C PHE A 31 -5.63 -23.78 -48.86
N PRO A 32 -5.41 -23.51 -50.16
CA PRO A 32 -4.37 -22.59 -50.65
C PRO A 32 -4.40 -21.17 -50.04
N SER A 33 -5.56 -20.71 -49.59
CA SER A 33 -5.77 -19.40 -48.96
C SER A 33 -5.13 -19.28 -47.57
N LEU A 34 -5.12 -20.34 -46.77
CA LEU A 34 -4.51 -20.31 -45.42
C LEU A 34 -2.98 -20.39 -45.50
N GLN A 35 -2.45 -21.10 -46.50
CA GLN A 35 -1.01 -21.18 -46.75
C GLN A 35 -0.43 -19.83 -47.19
N ALA A 36 -1.18 -19.04 -47.96
CA ALA A 36 -0.81 -17.67 -48.33
C ALA A 36 -0.81 -16.73 -47.11
N PHE A 37 -1.79 -16.87 -46.20
CA PHE A 37 -1.90 -16.04 -45.00
C PHE A 37 -0.77 -16.30 -43.99
N ILE A 38 -0.43 -17.57 -43.77
CA ILE A 38 0.68 -17.98 -42.89
C ILE A 38 2.02 -17.48 -43.44
N LYS A 39 2.26 -17.63 -44.76
CA LYS A 39 3.47 -17.09 -45.41
C LYS A 39 3.57 -15.57 -45.29
N ALA A 40 2.47 -14.84 -45.50
CA ALA A 40 2.45 -13.38 -45.37
C ALA A 40 2.74 -12.92 -43.93
N THR A 41 2.23 -13.65 -42.93
CA THR A 41 2.43 -13.30 -41.51
C THR A 41 3.87 -13.54 -41.06
N ILE A 42 4.49 -14.65 -41.50
CA ILE A 42 5.90 -14.96 -41.22
C ILE A 42 6.83 -13.94 -41.88
N ILE A 43 6.53 -13.52 -43.12
CA ILE A 43 7.29 -12.47 -43.82
C ILE A 43 7.20 -11.12 -43.07
N LEU A 44 6.02 -10.75 -42.57
CA LEU A 44 5.84 -9.53 -41.77
C LEU A 44 6.64 -9.57 -40.45
N ILE A 45 6.67 -10.71 -39.77
CA ILE A 45 7.44 -10.90 -38.54
C ILE A 45 8.95 -10.80 -38.83
N LEU A 46 9.43 -11.40 -39.93
CA LEU A 46 10.83 -11.30 -40.34
C LEU A 46 11.23 -9.88 -40.75
N ILE A 47 10.36 -9.15 -41.44
CA ILE A 47 10.56 -7.72 -41.76
C ILE A 47 10.62 -6.89 -40.47
N LEU A 48 9.75 -7.14 -39.49
CA LEU A 48 9.77 -6.43 -38.21
C LEU A 48 11.08 -6.69 -37.44
N ILE A 49 11.55 -7.94 -37.39
CA ILE A 49 12.83 -8.31 -36.76
C ILE A 49 14.02 -7.67 -37.49
N LEU A 50 14.01 -7.63 -38.82
CA LEU A 50 15.04 -6.96 -39.62
C LEU A 50 15.02 -5.43 -39.45
N THR A 51 13.84 -4.84 -39.26
CA THR A 51 13.70 -3.39 -39.04
C THR A 51 14.17 -2.98 -37.64
N LEU A 52 13.90 -3.82 -36.63
CA LEU A 52 14.38 -3.62 -35.26
C LEU A 52 15.88 -3.84 -35.12
N THR A 53 16.48 -4.74 -35.91
CA THR A 53 17.93 -4.94 -35.94
C THR A 53 18.66 -3.85 -36.76
N ARG A 54 18.07 -3.35 -37.85
CA ARG A 54 18.63 -2.26 -38.69
C ARG A 54 18.67 -0.89 -37.99
N ASN A 55 17.81 -0.65 -37.00
CA ASN A 55 17.83 0.58 -36.20
C ASN A 55 18.91 0.60 -35.10
N ARG A 56 19.61 -0.51 -34.86
CA ARG A 56 20.69 -0.60 -33.87
C ARG A 56 22.07 -0.15 -34.42
N ASP A 57 22.20 0.02 -35.73
CA ASP A 57 23.46 0.34 -36.43
C ASP A 57 23.67 1.84 -36.75
N LYS A 58 22.76 2.74 -36.32
CA LYS A 58 22.85 4.19 -36.55
C LYS A 58 23.52 5.00 -35.43
N LEU A 59 24.46 4.41 -34.69
CA LEU A 59 25.37 5.17 -33.84
C LEU A 59 26.80 4.68 -34.06
N ARG A 60 27.47 5.23 -35.07
CA ARG A 60 28.92 5.23 -35.18
C ARG A 60 29.45 6.67 -35.11
N PRO A 61 30.52 6.92 -34.33
CA PRO A 61 31.27 8.17 -34.38
C PRO A 61 32.17 8.21 -35.63
N ALA A 62 32.46 9.43 -36.09
CA ALA A 62 33.30 9.73 -37.24
C ALA A 62 34.81 9.58 -36.94
N ASN A 63 35.58 9.42 -38.02
CA ASN A 63 36.94 8.89 -38.16
C ASN A 63 38.10 9.92 -37.91
N PRO A 64 39.38 9.48 -37.91
CA PRO A 64 40.53 10.09 -37.23
C PRO A 64 41.52 10.82 -38.15
N VAL A 65 42.42 11.66 -37.59
CA VAL A 65 43.73 12.01 -38.18
C VAL A 65 44.76 12.37 -37.08
N HIS A 66 45.89 11.64 -37.07
CA HIS A 66 47.27 11.85 -36.55
C HIS A 66 47.50 12.66 -35.25
N ASP A 67 48.33 12.24 -34.28
CA ASP A 67 49.73 11.84 -34.47
C ASP A 67 50.37 11.21 -33.21
N TYR A 68 51.51 10.55 -33.41
CA TYR A 68 52.44 9.84 -32.50
C TYR A 68 52.39 10.11 -30.97
N HIS A 69 52.33 9.05 -30.14
CA HIS A 69 53.46 8.64 -29.27
C HIS A 69 53.12 7.49 -28.28
N ARG A 70 53.98 6.45 -28.32
CA ARG A 70 54.51 5.60 -27.24
C ARG A 70 53.55 5.18 -26.08
N HIS A 71 53.26 3.88 -26.03
CA HIS A 71 52.65 3.19 -24.88
C HIS A 71 53.31 3.56 -23.55
N GLN A 72 52.56 4.25 -22.68
CA GLN A 72 52.68 4.13 -21.23
C GLN A 72 51.45 3.39 -20.74
N ILE A 73 51.67 2.34 -19.96
CA ILE A 73 50.61 1.59 -19.28
C ILE A 73 50.02 2.53 -18.22
N GLU A 74 48.79 3.02 -18.43
CA GLU A 74 48.06 3.76 -17.41
C GLU A 74 47.64 2.81 -16.28
N PRO A 75 47.78 3.22 -15.00
CA PRO A 75 47.28 2.44 -13.88
C PRO A 75 45.74 2.39 -13.91
N PRO A 76 45.12 1.37 -13.28
CA PRO A 76 43.67 1.20 -13.29
C PRO A 76 42.95 2.45 -12.70
N PRO A 77 41.71 2.73 -13.14
CA PRO A 77 40.98 3.91 -12.70
C PRO A 77 40.77 3.87 -11.18
N PRO A 78 40.83 5.03 -10.48
CA PRO A 78 40.68 5.07 -9.03
C PRO A 78 39.29 4.56 -8.64
N ALA A 79 39.24 3.76 -7.57
CA ALA A 79 38.01 3.26 -6.97
C ALA A 79 36.99 4.40 -6.78
N ALA A 80 35.72 4.14 -7.11
CA ALA A 80 34.64 5.11 -6.95
C ALA A 80 34.59 5.64 -5.51
N ALA A 81 34.62 6.96 -5.34
CA ALA A 81 34.64 7.58 -4.02
C ALA A 81 33.41 7.17 -3.18
N PRO A 82 33.57 6.84 -1.89
CA PRO A 82 32.48 6.41 -1.03
C PRO A 82 31.40 7.51 -0.89
N ALA A 83 30.13 7.11 -1.01
CA ALA A 83 29.00 8.03 -0.93
C ALA A 83 28.77 8.53 0.53
N PRO A 84 28.38 9.81 0.71
CA PRO A 84 28.11 10.39 2.03
C PRO A 84 26.86 9.76 2.66
N TYR A 85 26.90 9.55 3.98
CA TYR A 85 25.77 9.01 4.72
C TYR A 85 24.58 9.98 4.77
N LYS A 86 23.36 9.46 4.65
CA LYS A 86 22.11 10.21 4.82
C LYS A 86 21.38 9.71 6.07
N LEU A 87 21.22 10.58 7.06
CA LEU A 87 20.51 10.28 8.32
C LEU A 87 19.09 9.75 8.12
N SER A 88 18.43 10.07 7.00
CA SER A 88 17.11 9.53 6.65
C SER A 88 17.08 8.03 6.37
N GLN A 89 18.24 7.38 6.22
CA GLN A 89 18.38 5.95 5.94
C GLN A 89 18.75 5.13 7.20
N ALA A 90 18.88 5.79 8.36
CA ALA A 90 19.21 5.12 9.62
C ALA A 90 18.14 4.11 10.03
N LYS A 91 18.56 2.92 10.48
CA LYS A 91 17.67 1.97 11.16
C LYS A 91 17.36 2.50 12.57
N LEU A 92 16.13 2.97 12.80
CA LEU A 92 15.74 3.57 14.08
C LEU A 92 15.58 2.52 15.18
N VAL A 93 16.49 2.52 16.15
CA VAL A 93 16.42 1.70 17.38
C VAL A 93 15.62 2.46 18.45
N ILE A 94 14.53 1.87 18.94
CA ILE A 94 13.58 2.55 19.84
C ILE A 94 14.12 2.66 21.28
N ASP A 95 14.70 1.58 21.80
CA ASP A 95 15.12 1.48 23.20
C ASP A 95 16.53 0.88 23.30
N PRO A 96 17.58 1.69 23.00
CA PRO A 96 18.96 1.23 23.14
C PRO A 96 19.43 1.30 24.60
N PRO A 97 20.42 0.49 25.00
CA PRO A 97 20.96 0.52 26.36
C PRO A 97 21.56 1.90 26.71
N ASP A 98 21.48 2.28 27.98
CA ASP A 98 22.04 3.53 28.52
C ASP A 98 21.62 4.81 27.78
N LEU A 99 20.42 4.83 27.19
CA LEU A 99 19.94 5.92 26.33
C LEU A 99 20.08 7.31 26.98
N GLN A 100 19.71 7.46 28.25
CA GLN A 100 19.76 8.76 28.94
C GLN A 100 21.20 9.28 29.04
N ALA A 101 22.14 8.43 29.45
CA ALA A 101 23.56 8.78 29.53
C ALA A 101 24.11 9.17 28.15
N TRP A 102 23.72 8.46 27.10
CA TRP A 102 24.10 8.79 25.72
C TRP A 102 23.52 10.13 25.25
N ARG A 103 22.26 10.42 25.60
CA ARG A 103 21.63 11.69 25.27
C ARG A 103 22.32 12.85 25.96
N GLU A 104 22.62 12.74 27.24
CA GLU A 104 23.37 13.75 28.00
C GLU A 104 24.77 13.96 27.42
N ARG A 105 25.48 12.87 27.13
CA ARG A 105 26.81 12.93 26.50
C ARG A 105 26.80 13.65 25.16
N LEU A 106 25.83 13.34 24.29
CA LEU A 106 25.68 13.97 22.96
C LEU A 106 25.08 15.38 23.01
N PHE A 107 24.42 15.74 24.12
CA PHE A 107 23.94 17.08 24.38
C PHE A 107 25.08 18.00 24.83
N HIS A 108 25.87 17.56 25.81
CA HIS A 108 26.94 18.39 26.36
C HIS A 108 28.16 18.44 25.42
N VAL A 109 28.63 17.30 24.89
CA VAL A 109 29.83 17.24 24.03
C VAL A 109 31.02 17.98 24.68
N ASP A 110 31.28 17.72 25.96
CA ASP A 110 32.32 18.43 26.71
C ASP A 110 33.74 18.07 26.23
N ASN A 111 33.90 16.85 25.68
CA ASN A 111 35.14 16.35 25.09
C ASN A 111 34.87 15.80 23.68
N LEU A 112 35.94 15.52 22.93
CA LEU A 112 35.85 14.81 21.64
C LEU A 112 35.18 13.45 21.85
N ILE A 113 34.05 13.23 21.17
CA ILE A 113 33.34 11.95 21.18
C ILE A 113 33.69 11.20 19.90
N ILE A 114 34.18 9.97 20.03
CA ILE A 114 34.44 9.05 18.92
C ILE A 114 33.42 7.90 19.01
N LEU A 115 32.74 7.62 17.90
CA LEU A 115 31.66 6.63 17.81
C LEU A 115 31.93 5.68 16.65
N THR A 116 31.61 4.39 16.85
CA THR A 116 31.45 3.47 15.72
C THR A 116 30.28 3.89 14.85
N HIS A 117 30.19 3.41 13.61
CA HIS A 117 29.03 3.65 12.77
C HIS A 117 27.72 3.21 13.44
N GLU A 118 27.72 2.03 14.06
CA GLU A 118 26.56 1.47 14.75
C GLU A 118 26.11 2.33 15.95
N GLN A 119 27.06 2.80 16.76
CA GLN A 119 26.75 3.72 17.87
C GLN A 119 26.14 5.02 17.37
N PHE A 120 26.67 5.59 16.28
CA PHE A 120 26.11 6.81 15.69
C PHE A 120 24.67 6.59 15.19
N GLU A 121 24.39 5.50 14.46
CA GLU A 121 23.04 5.18 14.00
C GLU A 121 22.07 4.89 15.13
N THR A 122 22.56 4.30 16.22
CA THR A 122 21.74 3.93 17.38
C THR A 122 21.35 5.15 18.20
N TYR A 123 22.31 6.03 18.55
CA TYR A 123 22.09 7.08 19.55
C TYR A 123 21.82 8.47 18.96
N PHE A 124 22.42 8.84 17.82
CA PHE A 124 22.25 10.19 17.26
C PHE A 124 20.78 10.52 16.87
N PRO A 125 19.98 9.60 16.31
CA PRO A 125 18.56 9.85 16.01
C PRO A 125 17.68 10.19 17.22
N HIS A 126 18.16 9.92 18.45
CA HIS A 126 17.47 10.29 19.69
C HIS A 126 17.71 11.75 20.11
N ILE A 127 18.74 12.41 19.59
CA ILE A 127 19.15 13.77 19.95
C ILE A 127 19.17 14.75 18.75
N ASP A 128 18.84 14.27 17.54
CA ASP A 128 18.85 15.04 16.29
C ASP A 128 17.85 16.22 16.26
N ASN A 129 16.99 16.34 17.26
CA ASN A 129 16.12 17.48 17.49
C ASN A 129 16.85 18.70 18.05
N VAL A 130 17.91 18.49 18.85
CA VAL A 130 18.73 19.54 19.47
C VAL A 130 19.46 20.35 18.41
N TYR A 131 19.89 19.68 17.34
CA TYR A 131 20.77 20.27 16.33
C TYR A 131 20.06 20.56 15.01
N SER A 132 20.53 21.59 14.31
CA SER A 132 20.15 21.91 12.94
C SER A 132 21.38 21.96 12.05
N HIS A 133 21.35 21.18 10.97
CA HIS A 133 22.40 21.16 9.97
C HIS A 133 22.57 22.56 9.35
N ARG A 134 23.82 23.04 9.28
CA ARG A 134 24.18 24.33 8.71
C ARG A 134 24.88 24.14 7.36
N SER A 135 25.94 23.34 7.34
CA SER A 135 26.78 23.17 6.16
C SER A 135 27.54 21.85 6.21
N THR A 136 28.00 21.41 5.04
CA THR A 136 28.86 20.25 4.88
C THR A 136 30.11 20.67 4.15
N GLN A 137 31.28 20.32 4.69
CA GLN A 137 32.59 20.59 4.11
C GLN A 137 33.19 19.29 3.61
N ARG A 138 33.58 19.27 2.34
CA ARG A 138 34.26 18.16 1.69
C ARG A 138 35.66 18.59 1.30
N TYR A 139 36.65 17.73 1.53
CA TYR A 139 38.04 18.00 1.20
C TYR A 139 38.47 17.08 0.07
N LYS A 140 39.13 17.62 -0.96
CA LYS A 140 39.49 16.87 -2.18
C LYS A 140 40.41 15.66 -1.94
N ARG A 141 41.17 15.65 -0.85
CA ARG A 141 42.21 14.65 -0.56
C ARG A 141 42.15 14.10 0.88
N LYS A 142 41.08 14.38 1.63
CA LYS A 142 40.93 13.83 2.98
C LYS A 142 39.83 12.77 2.98
N PRO A 143 40.03 11.63 3.67
CA PRO A 143 39.08 10.53 3.69
C PRO A 143 37.95 10.77 4.71
N PHE A 144 37.46 12.01 4.79
CA PHE A 144 36.38 12.36 5.69
C PHE A 144 35.54 13.54 5.18
N ILE A 145 34.33 13.65 5.71
CA ILE A 145 33.39 14.75 5.48
C ILE A 145 33.00 15.36 6.82
N SER A 146 33.08 16.69 6.93
CA SER A 146 32.68 17.39 8.15
C SER A 146 31.33 18.08 7.97
N HIS A 147 30.43 17.85 8.90
CA HIS A 147 29.10 18.45 8.97
C HIS A 147 29.05 19.42 10.15
N TYR A 148 28.72 20.68 9.88
CA TYR A 148 28.55 21.70 10.92
C TYR A 148 27.08 21.81 11.28
N TRP A 149 26.81 21.78 12.58
CA TRP A 149 25.49 21.89 13.14
C TRP A 149 25.48 22.98 14.20
N ASP A 150 24.41 23.77 14.25
CA ASP A 150 24.15 24.61 15.42
C ASP A 150 23.09 23.97 16.30
N CYS A 151 23.11 24.35 17.57
CA CYS A 151 21.94 24.26 18.41
C CYS A 151 20.75 24.92 17.73
N ARG A 152 19.63 24.22 17.70
CA ARG A 152 18.39 24.66 17.07
C ARG A 152 17.81 25.93 17.74
N MET A 153 18.22 26.21 18.97
CA MET A 153 17.81 27.39 19.76
C MET A 153 18.61 28.65 19.46
N LYS A 154 19.67 28.55 18.64
CA LYS A 154 20.51 29.68 18.22
C LYS A 154 19.81 30.70 17.33
N GLY A 155 18.61 30.39 16.84
CA GLY A 155 17.95 31.23 15.84
C GLY A 155 18.70 31.26 14.50
N ARG A 156 18.10 31.92 13.50
CA ARG A 156 18.76 32.22 12.23
C ARG A 156 19.04 33.72 12.25
N PRO A 157 20.22 34.20 11.79
CA PRO A 157 20.48 35.63 11.71
C PRO A 157 19.31 36.34 11.02
N PRO A 158 18.85 37.50 11.52
CA PRO A 158 17.90 38.33 10.81
C PRO A 158 18.42 38.57 9.39
N GLY A 159 17.62 38.32 8.36
CA GLY A 159 17.97 38.67 6.98
C GLY A 159 17.93 37.58 5.91
N THR A 160 17.45 36.36 6.19
CA THR A 160 17.06 35.47 5.06
C THR A 160 15.62 35.77 4.63
N PRO A 161 15.38 36.16 3.36
CA PRO A 161 14.03 36.43 2.88
C PRO A 161 13.13 35.24 3.13
N LYS A 162 11.91 35.50 3.62
CA LYS A 162 10.86 34.48 3.57
C LYS A 162 10.51 34.26 2.10
N SER A 163 10.21 33.02 1.74
CA SER A 163 9.76 32.70 0.38
C SER A 163 8.37 33.30 0.18
N ASP A 164 8.22 34.14 -0.85
CA ASP A 164 6.97 34.81 -1.25
C ASP A 164 6.10 33.97 -2.20
N ASP A 165 6.36 32.66 -2.26
CA ASP A 165 5.63 31.73 -3.13
C ASP A 165 4.15 31.60 -2.68
N PRO A 166 3.18 31.99 -3.51
CA PRO A 166 1.75 31.93 -3.19
C PRO A 166 1.22 30.50 -3.03
N ASN A 167 1.88 29.49 -3.61
CA ASN A 167 1.49 28.08 -3.48
C ASN A 167 2.05 27.42 -2.22
N LYS A 168 2.94 28.11 -1.49
CA LYS A 168 3.55 27.58 -0.27
C LYS A 168 2.63 27.80 0.92
N LYS A 169 1.95 26.73 1.33
CA LYS A 169 1.03 26.70 2.49
C LYS A 169 1.65 27.40 3.72
N LYS A 170 1.19 28.60 4.05
CA LYS A 170 1.64 29.38 5.21
C LYS A 170 1.21 28.65 6.49
N ARG A 171 2.14 27.91 7.12
CA ARG A 171 1.90 27.33 8.45
C ARG A 171 1.81 28.46 9.49
N LYS A 172 0.71 28.52 10.23
CA LYS A 172 0.58 29.32 11.47
C LYS A 172 1.63 28.82 12.45
N ARG A 173 2.76 29.52 12.57
CA ARG A 173 3.82 29.23 13.54
C ARG A 173 3.83 30.37 14.54
N SER A 174 3.71 30.07 15.83
CA SER A 174 4.07 31.03 16.87
C SER A 174 5.54 31.42 16.68
N ALA A 175 5.84 32.71 16.77
CA ALA A 175 7.22 33.16 16.85
C ALA A 175 7.81 32.57 18.12
N ARG A 176 8.87 31.76 17.98
CA ARG A 176 9.63 31.26 19.13
C ARG A 176 10.60 32.37 19.53
N GLU A 177 10.86 32.52 20.83
CA GLU A 177 12.01 33.25 21.32
C GLU A 177 13.28 32.66 20.67
N ARG A 178 14.09 33.52 20.04
CA ARG A 178 15.28 33.14 19.26
C ARG A 178 16.54 33.50 20.04
N ASP A 179 17.68 32.97 19.60
CA ASP A 179 19.01 33.32 20.10
C ASP A 179 19.25 32.95 21.57
N LEU A 180 18.61 31.87 22.02
CA LEU A 180 18.72 31.39 23.40
C LEU A 180 19.97 30.55 23.64
N CYS A 181 20.67 30.06 22.60
CA CYS A 181 21.84 29.19 22.79
C CYS A 181 22.81 29.25 21.61
N ASP A 182 24.10 29.40 21.89
CA ASP A 182 25.14 29.58 20.86
C ASP A 182 25.96 28.34 20.53
N VAL A 183 25.65 27.19 21.13
CA VAL A 183 26.38 25.94 20.93
C VAL A 183 26.40 25.53 19.46
N LYS A 184 27.58 25.12 18.99
CA LYS A 184 27.83 24.59 17.67
C LYS A 184 28.67 23.33 17.78
N ILE A 185 28.38 22.35 16.94
CA ILE A 185 29.14 21.10 16.87
C ILE A 185 29.60 20.82 15.43
N LYS A 186 30.72 20.11 15.32
CA LYS A 186 31.22 19.49 14.09
C LYS A 186 31.07 17.99 14.26
N ILE A 187 30.36 17.37 13.32
CA ILE A 187 30.24 15.92 13.20
C ILE A 187 31.04 15.50 11.98
N THR A 188 32.06 14.68 12.14
CA THR A 188 32.91 14.24 11.04
C THR A 188 32.67 12.76 10.74
N GLU A 189 32.33 12.46 9.49
CA GLU A 189 32.21 11.11 8.93
C GLU A 189 33.57 10.69 8.38
N TYR A 190 34.18 9.65 8.93
CA TYR A 190 35.41 9.05 8.41
C TYR A 190 35.08 7.79 7.60
N PHE A 191 35.60 7.70 6.38
CA PHE A 191 35.36 6.56 5.49
C PHE A 191 36.22 5.34 5.85
N PRO A 192 35.80 4.13 5.43
CA PRO A 192 36.72 2.98 5.37
C PRO A 192 38.04 3.40 4.72
N ASP A 193 39.18 2.98 5.27
CA ASP A 193 40.55 3.34 4.88
C ASP A 193 41.09 4.70 5.39
N ALA A 194 40.31 5.46 6.15
CA ALA A 194 40.78 6.71 6.79
C ALA A 194 41.73 6.50 8.00
N GLY A 195 41.95 5.25 8.42
CA GLY A 195 42.66 4.88 9.66
C GLY A 195 44.18 5.02 9.65
N ALA A 196 44.80 5.41 8.53
CA ALA A 196 46.22 5.77 8.52
C ALA A 196 46.40 7.12 9.23
N GLU A 197 47.23 7.19 10.29
CA GLU A 197 47.44 8.37 11.15
C GLU A 197 47.64 9.69 10.38
N ALA A 198 48.23 9.64 9.18
CA ALA A 198 48.49 10.80 8.32
C ALA A 198 47.22 11.47 7.74
N ALA A 199 46.04 10.84 7.82
CA ALA A 199 44.81 11.32 7.20
C ALA A 199 43.75 11.85 8.19
N LEU A 200 44.04 11.80 9.50
CA LEU A 200 43.13 12.19 10.57
C LEU A 200 43.22 13.69 10.89
N ASP A 201 42.17 14.23 11.51
CA ASP A 201 42.21 15.61 12.05
C ASP A 201 43.18 15.64 13.25
N ARG A 202 43.88 16.77 13.47
CA ARG A 202 44.96 16.87 14.48
C ARG A 202 44.47 16.49 15.87
N ASP A 203 43.25 16.89 16.21
CA ASP A 203 42.61 16.61 17.50
C ASP A 203 42.27 15.11 17.65
N VAL A 204 41.91 14.45 16.55
CA VAL A 204 41.60 13.01 16.53
C VAL A 204 42.89 12.19 16.65
N ALA A 205 43.96 12.60 15.94
CA ALA A 205 45.28 11.98 16.06
C ALA A 205 45.84 12.11 17.50
N ALA A 206 45.69 13.28 18.12
CA ALA A 206 46.10 13.50 19.51
C ALA A 206 45.30 12.66 20.51
N ALA A 207 43.97 12.54 20.32
CA ALA A 207 43.13 11.70 21.17
C ALA A 207 43.43 10.20 21.05
N ILE A 208 43.83 9.74 19.86
CA ILE A 208 44.28 8.36 19.64
C ILE A 208 45.64 8.11 20.32
N ALA A 209 46.58 9.05 20.19
CA ALA A 209 47.91 8.97 20.80
C ALA A 209 47.85 8.99 22.35
N ALA A 210 46.83 9.60 22.95
CA ALA A 210 46.63 9.67 24.40
C ALA A 210 46.03 8.38 25.03
N GLY A 211 45.75 7.33 24.24
CA GLY A 211 45.48 5.98 24.75
C GLY A 211 44.08 5.69 25.30
N THR A 212 43.11 6.60 25.19
CA THR A 212 41.74 6.39 25.71
C THR A 212 40.78 5.87 24.64
N ALA A 213 40.46 4.57 24.64
CA ALA A 213 39.38 3.86 23.90
C ALA A 213 39.28 4.03 22.37
N ALA A 214 39.90 5.05 21.79
CA ALA A 214 39.85 5.46 20.39
C ALA A 214 40.57 4.48 19.46
N HIS A 215 41.57 3.77 19.96
CA HIS A 215 42.36 2.83 19.18
C HIS A 215 41.51 1.67 18.64
N SER A 216 40.56 1.16 19.44
CA SER A 216 39.65 0.05 19.05
C SER A 216 38.62 0.42 17.96
N VAL A 217 38.24 1.69 17.88
CA VAL A 217 37.23 2.18 16.92
C VAL A 217 37.88 2.57 15.58
N VAL A 218 39.14 3.00 15.62
CA VAL A 218 39.87 3.53 14.45
C VAL A 218 40.70 2.43 13.75
N SER A 219 40.96 1.28 14.40
CA SER A 219 41.81 0.20 13.89
C SER A 219 41.13 -0.79 12.94
N ALA A 220 39.80 -0.77 12.82
CA ALA A 220 39.09 -1.58 11.84
C ALA A 220 38.74 -0.69 10.66
N GLY A 221 39.00 -1.10 9.41
CA GLY A 221 38.67 -0.38 8.16
C GLY A 221 37.16 -0.15 7.93
N GLN A 222 36.49 0.40 8.94
CA GLN A 222 35.07 0.62 9.06
C GLN A 222 34.82 2.12 9.21
N ARG A 223 33.62 2.54 8.80
CA ARG A 223 33.17 3.92 8.98
C ARG A 223 33.08 4.25 10.47
N PHE A 224 33.60 5.41 10.87
CA PHE A 224 33.44 5.92 12.24
C PHE A 224 33.14 7.42 12.22
N TRP A 225 32.69 7.93 13.38
CA TRP A 225 32.18 9.28 13.51
C TRP A 225 32.87 9.99 14.66
N THR A 226 33.15 11.29 14.50
CA THR A 226 33.57 12.14 15.61
C THR A 226 32.60 13.30 15.81
N ILE A 227 32.40 13.69 17.06
CA ILE A 227 31.56 14.83 17.44
C ILE A 227 32.34 15.70 18.41
N GLN A 228 32.49 16.98 18.07
CA GLN A 228 33.18 17.96 18.91
C GLN A 228 32.48 19.31 18.87
N ARG A 229 32.61 20.10 19.95
CA ARG A 229 32.22 21.51 19.92
C ARG A 229 33.11 22.27 18.94
N VAL A 230 32.54 23.28 18.29
CA VAL A 230 33.31 24.25 17.50
C VAL A 230 33.19 25.63 18.11
N ASN A 231 34.32 26.34 18.18
CA ASN A 231 34.36 27.70 18.69
C ASN A 231 33.44 28.58 17.84
N GLY A 232 32.46 29.20 18.48
CA GLY A 232 31.74 30.32 17.88
C GLY A 232 32.51 31.59 18.14
N ASN A 233 32.62 32.49 17.17
CA ASN A 233 32.73 33.91 17.51
C ASN A 233 31.57 34.21 18.46
N GLY A 234 31.88 34.54 19.71
CA GLY A 234 30.90 35.02 20.67
C GLY A 234 30.21 36.26 20.10
N GLY A 235 28.99 36.55 20.58
CA GLY A 235 28.17 37.68 20.12
C GLY A 235 28.85 39.06 20.15
N ASN A 236 30.02 39.19 20.77
CA ASN A 236 30.82 40.42 20.86
C ASN A 236 32.15 40.40 20.07
N GLY A 237 32.37 39.47 19.15
CA GLY A 237 33.52 39.52 18.24
C GLY A 237 34.91 39.36 18.88
N LYS A 238 35.00 39.03 20.18
CA LYS A 238 36.23 38.59 20.84
C LYS A 238 36.35 37.06 20.78
N ALA A 239 37.54 36.59 20.41
CA ALA A 239 37.88 35.19 20.27
C ALA A 239 38.21 34.57 21.64
N ASP A 240 37.23 34.56 22.54
CA ASP A 240 37.42 34.04 23.90
C ASP A 240 36.80 32.63 24.01
N GLY A 241 37.59 31.61 23.70
CA GLY A 241 37.39 30.23 24.20
C GLY A 241 36.18 29.44 23.69
N VAL A 242 36.11 28.19 24.15
CA VAL A 242 35.08 27.20 23.83
C VAL A 242 33.69 27.76 24.13
N ALA A 243 32.75 27.63 23.19
CA ALA A 243 31.36 28.05 23.40
C ALA A 243 30.83 27.38 24.69
N GLY A 244 30.30 28.20 25.62
CA GLY A 244 29.74 27.76 26.89
C GLY A 244 28.66 26.67 26.73
N PRO A 245 28.24 26.01 27.81
CA PRO A 245 27.25 24.94 27.76
C PRO A 245 25.93 25.41 27.14
N HIS A 246 25.11 24.44 26.72
CA HIS A 246 23.75 24.73 26.28
C HIS A 246 23.02 25.57 27.35
N ARG A 247 22.36 26.65 26.93
CA ARG A 247 21.56 27.54 27.80
C ARG A 247 20.10 27.07 27.96
N HIS A 248 19.87 25.79 27.69
CA HIS A 248 18.58 25.14 27.83
C HIS A 248 18.81 23.70 28.24
N THR A 249 17.79 23.04 28.76
CA THR A 249 17.88 21.63 29.09
C THR A 249 17.58 20.75 27.88
N LEU A 250 17.82 19.47 28.05
CA LEU A 250 17.55 18.43 27.07
C LEU A 250 16.03 18.29 26.85
N GLU A 251 15.26 18.35 27.94
CA GLU A 251 13.79 18.32 27.95
C GLU A 251 13.21 19.50 27.18
N ARG A 252 13.80 20.70 27.34
CA ARG A 252 13.40 21.89 26.59
C ARG A 252 13.58 21.69 25.08
N SER A 253 14.56 20.90 24.65
CA SER A 253 14.75 20.57 23.23
C SER A 253 13.65 19.65 22.71
N ASP A 254 13.22 18.68 23.52
CA ASP A 254 12.17 17.71 23.22
C ASP A 254 10.80 18.37 23.08
N GLU A 255 10.49 19.34 23.95
CA GLU A 255 9.29 20.17 23.85
C GLU A 255 9.23 20.93 22.51
N ILE A 256 10.37 21.43 22.04
CA ILE A 256 10.47 22.33 20.89
C ILE A 256 10.42 21.56 19.57
N LYS A 257 11.01 20.37 19.54
CA LYS A 257 10.98 19.45 18.41
C LYS A 257 11.21 18.03 18.92
N LYS A 258 10.32 17.11 18.54
CA LYS A 258 10.52 15.67 18.75
C LYS A 258 11.69 15.14 17.91
N SER A 259 12.51 14.27 18.50
CA SER A 259 13.58 13.55 17.80
C SER A 259 13.02 12.64 16.69
N SER A 260 13.90 12.14 15.81
CA SER A 260 13.47 11.19 14.77
C SER A 260 12.84 9.93 15.34
N VAL A 261 13.37 9.38 16.44
CA VAL A 261 12.80 8.21 17.11
C VAL A 261 11.45 8.54 17.75
N GLN A 262 11.34 9.65 18.48
CA GLN A 262 10.06 10.06 19.09
C GLN A 262 8.97 10.30 18.05
N ARG A 263 9.32 10.81 16.87
CA ARG A 263 8.39 10.98 15.74
C ARG A 263 7.96 9.64 15.14
N PHE A 264 8.89 8.70 15.02
CA PHE A 264 8.61 7.34 14.57
C PHE A 264 7.65 6.62 15.52
N VAL A 265 7.94 6.62 16.83
CA VAL A 265 7.07 6.03 17.87
C VAL A 265 5.69 6.69 17.85
N SER A 266 5.62 8.03 17.84
CA SER A 266 4.35 8.76 17.77
C SER A 266 3.52 8.43 16.52
N THR A 267 4.14 8.01 15.42
CA THR A 267 3.47 7.64 14.17
C THR A 267 2.91 6.23 14.30
N ARG A 268 3.70 5.28 14.80
CA ARG A 268 3.27 3.90 15.09
C ARG A 268 2.13 3.86 16.11
N ASP A 269 2.19 4.66 17.17
CA ASP A 269 1.12 4.73 18.18
C ASP A 269 -0.19 5.27 17.60
N LYS A 270 -0.11 6.24 16.67
CA LYS A 270 -1.29 6.75 15.96
C LYS A 270 -1.88 5.71 15.02
N GLU A 271 -1.05 4.91 14.37
CA GLU A 271 -1.50 3.79 13.54
C GLU A 271 -2.14 2.69 14.39
N GLY A 272 -1.55 2.34 15.54
CA GLY A 272 -2.13 1.43 16.52
C GLY A 272 -3.48 1.92 17.07
N LYS A 273 -3.60 3.21 17.39
CA LYS A 273 -4.86 3.81 17.83
C LYS A 273 -5.92 3.88 16.72
N LYS A 274 -5.53 4.04 15.44
CA LYS A 274 -6.47 3.95 14.31
C LYS A 274 -7.06 2.54 14.19
N LEU A 275 -6.25 1.51 14.43
CA LEU A 275 -6.70 0.11 14.46
C LEU A 275 -7.63 -0.22 15.64
N GLN A 276 -7.64 0.62 16.69
CA GLN A 276 -8.52 0.49 17.87
C GLN A 276 -9.75 1.41 17.88
N ARG A 277 -9.97 2.23 16.83
CA ARG A 277 -11.21 3.02 16.73
C ARG A 277 -12.40 2.08 16.54
N THR A 278 -13.49 2.31 17.27
CA THR A 278 -14.78 1.65 17.02
C THR A 278 -15.11 1.76 15.53
N PRO A 279 -15.36 0.65 14.81
CA PRO A 279 -15.68 0.70 13.39
C PRO A 279 -16.80 1.71 13.14
N GLN A 280 -16.71 2.54 12.09
CA GLN A 280 -17.84 3.39 11.74
C GLN A 280 -19.01 2.48 11.33
N ARG A 281 -20.03 2.40 12.20
CA ARG A 281 -21.21 1.53 12.01
C ARG A 281 -22.29 2.15 11.12
N LYS A 282 -22.16 3.42 10.76
CA LYS A 282 -23.15 4.16 9.98
C LYS A 282 -22.73 4.28 8.52
N ALA A 283 -23.72 4.30 7.64
CA ALA A 283 -23.55 4.52 6.22
C ALA A 283 -22.66 5.74 5.88
N ILE A 284 -21.85 5.59 4.83
CA ILE A 284 -21.04 6.65 4.21
C ILE A 284 -21.34 6.62 2.70
N GLY A 285 -21.36 7.77 2.03
CA GLY A 285 -21.56 7.82 0.57
C GLY A 285 -23.03 7.70 0.18
N ALA A 286 -23.32 7.02 -0.94
CA ALA A 286 -24.68 6.93 -1.48
C ALA A 286 -25.67 6.28 -0.51
N ALA A 287 -25.26 5.18 0.15
CA ALA A 287 -26.05 4.54 1.21
C ALA A 287 -26.47 5.54 2.32
N GLN A 288 -25.62 6.49 2.68
CA GLN A 288 -25.93 7.47 3.72
C GLN A 288 -27.03 8.42 3.28
N GLU A 289 -26.98 8.87 2.03
CA GLU A 289 -27.99 9.76 1.49
C GLU A 289 -29.34 9.06 1.36
N THR A 290 -29.35 7.82 0.87
CA THR A 290 -30.58 7.01 0.79
C THR A 290 -31.17 6.75 2.16
N ALA A 291 -30.36 6.36 3.15
CA ALA A 291 -30.83 6.18 4.54
C ALA A 291 -31.40 7.48 5.12
N ARG A 292 -30.83 8.64 4.77
CA ARG A 292 -31.33 9.96 5.18
C ARG A 292 -32.68 10.29 4.54
N MET A 293 -32.82 10.05 3.23
CA MET A 293 -34.08 10.27 2.50
C MET A 293 -35.22 9.42 3.08
N HIS A 294 -34.92 8.19 3.49
CA HIS A 294 -35.87 7.24 4.07
C HIS A 294 -35.93 7.29 5.61
N SER A 295 -35.42 8.34 6.27
CA SER A 295 -35.44 8.41 7.74
C SER A 295 -36.81 8.71 8.35
N ARG A 296 -37.74 9.28 7.55
CA ARG A 296 -39.08 9.67 7.99
C ARG A 296 -39.95 8.44 8.27
N LYS A 297 -40.88 8.58 9.21
CA LYS A 297 -41.85 7.52 9.53
C LYS A 297 -42.63 7.12 8.27
N ALA A 298 -42.70 5.82 8.04
CA ALA A 298 -43.53 5.19 7.03
C ALA A 298 -44.22 3.97 7.66
N ASP A 299 -45.23 3.44 6.97
CA ASP A 299 -45.95 2.24 7.41
C ASP A 299 -45.00 1.03 7.41
N LEU A 300 -44.32 0.78 6.29
CA LEU A 300 -43.25 -0.20 6.19
C LEU A 300 -41.95 0.34 6.80
N ARG A 301 -41.42 -0.35 7.81
CA ARG A 301 -40.14 -0.02 8.46
C ARG A 301 -39.12 -1.12 8.21
N LEU A 302 -37.94 -0.75 7.74
CA LEU A 302 -36.79 -1.63 7.56
C LEU A 302 -35.77 -1.39 8.68
N TYR A 303 -35.61 -2.37 9.55
CA TYR A 303 -34.50 -2.44 10.50
C TYR A 303 -33.30 -3.09 9.80
N ALA A 304 -32.26 -2.30 9.56
CA ALA A 304 -31.11 -2.68 8.76
C ALA A 304 -29.81 -2.20 9.39
N ALA A 305 -28.71 -2.87 9.06
CA ALA A 305 -27.37 -2.36 9.32
C ALA A 305 -26.67 -2.14 7.98
N THR A 306 -26.08 -0.96 7.77
CA THR A 306 -25.48 -0.63 6.46
C THR A 306 -24.35 -1.57 6.06
N PHE A 307 -23.62 -2.13 7.03
CA PHE A 307 -22.55 -3.10 6.76
C PHE A 307 -23.06 -4.51 6.39
N CYS A 308 -24.33 -4.83 6.68
CA CYS A 308 -24.88 -6.17 6.55
C CYS A 308 -25.31 -6.48 5.10
N PRO A 309 -24.74 -7.51 4.44
CA PRO A 309 -25.11 -7.87 3.07
C PRO A 309 -26.57 -8.33 2.97
N PHE A 310 -27.11 -8.98 4.01
CA PHE A 310 -28.51 -9.42 4.03
C PHE A 310 -29.47 -8.24 4.13
N SER A 311 -29.10 -7.19 4.88
CA SER A 311 -29.88 -5.94 4.91
C SER A 311 -29.86 -5.25 3.55
N GLN A 312 -28.70 -5.25 2.88
CA GLN A 312 -28.55 -4.66 1.56
C GLN A 312 -29.46 -5.33 0.51
N ARG A 313 -29.72 -6.65 0.59
CA ARG A 313 -30.67 -7.35 -0.30
C ARG A 313 -32.07 -6.73 -0.27
N VAL A 314 -32.64 -6.61 0.93
CA VAL A 314 -33.98 -6.04 1.14
C VAL A 314 -33.99 -4.56 0.73
N TRP A 315 -32.92 -3.84 1.05
CA TRP A 315 -32.79 -2.44 0.71
C TRP A 315 -32.78 -2.20 -0.80
N ILE A 316 -32.01 -3.00 -1.57
CA ILE A 316 -31.99 -2.92 -3.04
C ILE A 316 -33.39 -3.19 -3.61
N ALA A 317 -34.11 -4.19 -3.10
CA ALA A 317 -35.44 -4.51 -3.61
C ALA A 317 -36.46 -3.40 -3.35
N LEU A 318 -36.41 -2.75 -2.18
CA LEU A 318 -37.28 -1.60 -1.88
C LEU A 318 -36.98 -0.41 -2.80
N GLU A 319 -35.69 -0.13 -3.06
CA GLU A 319 -35.27 0.90 -4.01
C GLU A 319 -35.69 0.56 -5.45
N ALA A 320 -35.50 -0.68 -5.89
CA ALA A 320 -35.87 -1.14 -7.23
C ALA A 320 -37.38 -1.09 -7.47
N LYS A 321 -38.17 -1.43 -6.45
CA LYS A 321 -39.63 -1.36 -6.51
C LYS A 321 -40.19 0.05 -6.27
N GLY A 322 -39.35 1.04 -5.96
CA GLY A 322 -39.78 2.42 -5.72
C GLY A 322 -40.73 2.58 -4.53
N GLN A 323 -40.62 1.72 -3.50
CA GLN A 323 -41.58 1.69 -2.40
C GLN A 323 -41.26 2.70 -1.31
N ALA A 324 -42.29 3.21 -0.64
CA ALA A 324 -42.13 4.06 0.52
C ALA A 324 -41.84 3.21 1.77
N TYR A 325 -40.69 3.46 2.41
CA TYR A 325 -40.29 2.78 3.64
C TYR A 325 -39.51 3.72 4.56
N GLN A 326 -39.49 3.38 5.85
CA GLN A 326 -38.62 4.00 6.84
C GLN A 326 -37.36 3.14 7.03
N TYR A 327 -36.18 3.70 6.78
CA TYR A 327 -34.90 3.09 7.13
C TYR A 327 -34.55 3.35 8.59
N ILE A 328 -34.32 2.28 9.36
CA ILE A 328 -33.93 2.35 10.77
C ILE A 328 -32.56 1.67 10.92
N GLU A 329 -31.51 2.49 10.92
CA GLU A 329 -30.14 2.02 11.20
C GLU A 329 -30.08 1.39 12.58
N THR A 330 -29.78 0.10 12.61
CA THR A 330 -29.85 -0.74 13.80
C THR A 330 -28.57 -1.52 13.97
N ASP A 331 -27.96 -1.42 15.15
CA ASP A 331 -26.78 -2.19 15.51
C ASP A 331 -27.21 -3.52 16.17
N PRO A 332 -27.11 -4.67 15.47
CA PRO A 332 -27.54 -5.97 16.00
C PRO A 332 -26.65 -6.46 17.17
N PHE A 333 -25.46 -5.88 17.34
CA PHE A 333 -24.51 -6.24 18.39
C PHE A 333 -24.64 -5.38 19.64
N LYS A 334 -25.50 -4.36 19.61
CA LYS A 334 -25.79 -3.56 20.80
C LYS A 334 -26.45 -4.44 21.87
N ARG A 335 -25.97 -4.32 23.11
CA ARG A 335 -26.53 -5.01 24.29
C ARG A 335 -26.92 -3.96 25.35
N PRO A 336 -28.17 -3.94 25.85
CA PRO A 336 -29.29 -4.77 25.40
C PRO A 336 -29.69 -4.44 23.94
N ALA A 337 -30.27 -5.42 23.25
CA ALA A 337 -30.76 -5.21 21.89
C ALA A 337 -31.88 -4.16 21.89
N PRO A 338 -31.98 -3.29 20.86
CA PRO A 338 -33.02 -2.26 20.82
C PRO A 338 -34.43 -2.88 20.83
N THR A 339 -35.33 -2.38 21.69
CA THR A 339 -36.71 -2.87 21.78
C THR A 339 -37.45 -2.92 20.44
N PRO A 340 -37.38 -1.88 19.57
CA PRO A 340 -38.05 -1.92 18.27
C PRO A 340 -37.55 -3.03 17.34
N LEU A 341 -36.26 -3.41 17.47
CA LEU A 341 -35.70 -4.54 16.73
C LEU A 341 -36.23 -5.87 17.28
N LEU A 342 -36.29 -6.02 18.61
CA LEU A 342 -36.80 -7.24 19.24
C LEU A 342 -38.28 -7.47 18.94
N GLU A 343 -39.07 -6.40 18.85
CA GLU A 343 -40.48 -6.44 18.42
C GLU A 343 -40.63 -6.85 16.96
N ALA A 344 -39.67 -6.54 16.10
CA ALA A 344 -39.68 -6.94 14.69
C ALA A 344 -39.05 -8.32 14.45
N ASN A 345 -38.06 -8.68 15.27
CA ASN A 345 -37.34 -9.93 15.23
C ASN A 345 -36.86 -10.30 16.65
N PRO A 346 -37.51 -11.26 17.32
CA PRO A 346 -37.14 -11.68 18.67
C PRO A 346 -35.69 -12.17 18.81
N ARG A 347 -35.05 -12.57 17.71
CA ARG A 347 -33.63 -12.96 17.68
C ARG A 347 -32.66 -11.77 17.70
N GLY A 348 -33.16 -10.54 17.57
CA GLY A 348 -32.36 -9.32 17.57
C GLY A 348 -31.45 -9.17 16.34
N ARG A 349 -31.86 -9.71 15.17
CA ARG A 349 -31.05 -9.71 13.94
C ARG A 349 -31.66 -8.82 12.86
N VAL A 350 -30.78 -8.34 11.98
CA VAL A 350 -31.13 -7.60 10.78
C VAL A 350 -30.84 -8.42 9.52
N PRO A 351 -31.61 -8.25 8.42
CA PRO A 351 -32.77 -7.37 8.30
C PRO A 351 -34.01 -7.88 9.04
N ALA A 352 -34.86 -6.94 9.43
CA ALA A 352 -36.24 -7.19 9.82
C ALA A 352 -37.13 -6.07 9.26
N ILE A 353 -38.37 -6.41 8.92
CA ILE A 353 -39.39 -5.43 8.54
C ILE A 353 -40.56 -5.44 9.53
N ARG A 354 -41.23 -4.29 9.66
CA ARG A 354 -42.49 -4.18 10.39
C ARG A 354 -43.47 -3.33 9.59
N GLN A 355 -44.72 -3.76 9.52
CA GLN A 355 -45.83 -3.03 8.92
C GLN A 355 -47.05 -3.18 9.83
N GLY A 356 -47.50 -2.08 10.44
CA GLY A 356 -48.47 -2.13 11.54
C GLY A 356 -48.03 -3.05 12.69
N ASP A 357 -48.83 -4.09 12.95
CA ASP A 357 -48.59 -5.11 13.99
C ASP A 357 -47.87 -6.36 13.48
N TRP A 358 -47.71 -6.48 12.16
CA TRP A 358 -47.02 -7.59 11.55
C TRP A 358 -45.53 -7.29 11.39
N ALA A 359 -44.69 -8.31 11.58
CA ALA A 359 -43.26 -8.22 11.38
C ALA A 359 -42.72 -9.50 10.72
N CYS A 360 -41.63 -9.34 9.98
CA CYS A 360 -40.93 -10.44 9.33
C CYS A 360 -39.42 -10.24 9.41
N SER A 361 -38.71 -11.36 9.47
CA SER A 361 -37.25 -11.40 9.44
C SER A 361 -36.78 -12.40 8.38
N ASP A 362 -35.47 -12.48 8.16
CA ASP A 362 -34.82 -13.21 7.06
C ASP A 362 -34.95 -12.51 5.70
N SER A 363 -33.80 -12.15 5.12
CA SER A 363 -33.74 -11.46 3.83
C SER A 363 -34.44 -12.22 2.71
N ALA A 364 -34.36 -13.55 2.67
CA ALA A 364 -34.96 -14.33 1.58
C ALA A 364 -36.49 -14.34 1.68
N VAL A 365 -37.02 -14.48 2.90
CA VAL A 365 -38.46 -14.46 3.17
C VAL A 365 -39.03 -13.07 2.93
N ILE A 366 -38.35 -12.03 3.39
CA ILE A 366 -38.76 -10.64 3.17
C ILE A 366 -38.82 -10.33 1.66
N LEU A 367 -37.86 -10.81 0.86
CA LEU A 367 -37.86 -10.57 -0.58
C LEU A 367 -39.04 -11.24 -1.30
N GLU A 368 -39.38 -12.49 -0.94
CA GLU A 368 -40.58 -13.16 -1.49
C GLU A 368 -41.86 -12.41 -1.08
N TYR A 369 -41.95 -11.96 0.19
CA TYR A 369 -43.07 -11.13 0.64
C TYR A 369 -43.22 -9.83 -0.16
N LEU A 370 -42.11 -9.12 -0.43
CA LEU A 370 -42.12 -7.90 -1.25
C LEU A 370 -42.53 -8.16 -2.70
N GLU A 371 -42.27 -9.35 -3.24
CA GLU A 371 -42.79 -9.75 -4.56
C GLU A 371 -44.30 -9.94 -4.53
N ASP A 372 -44.85 -10.51 -3.46
CA ASP A 372 -46.28 -10.76 -3.33
C ASP A 372 -47.10 -9.48 -3.13
N ILE A 373 -46.61 -8.54 -2.30
CA ILE A 373 -47.35 -7.32 -1.97
C ILE A 373 -47.16 -6.16 -2.97
N TYR A 374 -46.09 -6.21 -3.78
CA TYR A 374 -45.77 -5.17 -4.77
C TYR A 374 -45.50 -5.78 -6.16
N PRO A 375 -46.54 -6.25 -6.86
CA PRO A 375 -46.40 -6.97 -8.13
C PRO A 375 -46.09 -6.07 -9.34
N ASP A 376 -46.25 -4.75 -9.22
CA ASP A 376 -46.13 -3.80 -10.35
C ASP A 376 -44.73 -3.77 -11.00
N ILE A 377 -43.70 -3.92 -10.17
CA ILE A 377 -42.30 -4.03 -10.61
C ILE A 377 -41.80 -5.41 -10.17
N PRO A 378 -41.98 -6.45 -11.01
CA PRO A 378 -41.61 -7.81 -10.66
C PRO A 378 -40.10 -8.00 -10.75
N LEU A 379 -39.51 -8.62 -9.72
CA LEU A 379 -38.09 -9.01 -9.69
C LEU A 379 -37.93 -10.53 -9.95
N PHE A 380 -39.04 -11.25 -10.04
CA PHE A 380 -39.12 -12.57 -10.65
C PHE A 380 -39.73 -12.53 -12.05
N PRO A 381 -39.39 -13.50 -12.92
CA PRO A 381 -40.08 -13.68 -14.19
C PRO A 381 -41.53 -14.13 -13.97
N SER A 382 -42.42 -13.88 -14.93
CA SER A 382 -43.81 -14.34 -14.87
C SER A 382 -43.94 -15.85 -15.06
N ASP A 383 -43.04 -16.46 -15.85
CA ASP A 383 -43.04 -17.89 -16.12
C ASP A 383 -42.73 -18.71 -14.84
N PRO A 384 -43.59 -19.66 -14.44
CA PRO A 384 -43.40 -20.45 -13.23
C PRO A 384 -42.13 -21.32 -13.23
N ARG A 385 -41.69 -21.81 -14.40
CA ARG A 385 -40.49 -22.64 -14.52
C ARG A 385 -39.24 -21.78 -14.36
N LEU A 386 -39.21 -20.60 -14.96
CA LEU A 386 -38.13 -19.63 -14.76
C LEU A 386 -38.10 -19.14 -13.31
N ARG A 387 -39.25 -18.93 -12.66
CA ARG A 387 -39.31 -18.66 -11.20
C ARG A 387 -38.68 -19.77 -10.38
N ALA A 388 -39.00 -21.03 -10.69
CA ALA A 388 -38.39 -22.18 -10.02
C ALA A 388 -36.86 -22.21 -10.22
N ASN A 389 -36.38 -21.91 -11.44
CA ASN A 389 -34.94 -21.80 -11.73
C ASN A 389 -34.28 -20.67 -10.94
N CYS A 390 -34.93 -19.51 -10.80
CA CYS A 390 -34.41 -18.41 -9.99
C CYS A 390 -34.26 -18.83 -8.52
N ARG A 391 -35.27 -19.50 -7.97
CA ARG A 391 -35.22 -20.02 -6.59
C ARG A 391 -34.11 -21.06 -6.39
N LEU A 392 -33.86 -21.91 -7.38
CA LEU A 392 -32.75 -22.86 -7.35
C LEU A 392 -31.39 -22.13 -7.25
N TRP A 393 -31.18 -21.08 -8.04
CA TRP A 393 -29.93 -20.32 -7.99
C TRP A 393 -29.81 -19.43 -6.75
N ILE A 394 -30.91 -18.88 -6.25
CA ILE A 394 -30.96 -18.22 -4.94
C ILE A 394 -30.59 -19.20 -3.82
N HIS A 395 -31.10 -20.44 -3.90
CA HIS A 395 -30.72 -21.50 -2.96
C HIS A 395 -29.23 -21.84 -3.06
N HIS A 396 -28.66 -21.95 -4.26
CA HIS A 396 -27.21 -22.13 -4.46
C HIS A 396 -26.40 -20.97 -3.86
N ILE A 397 -26.83 -19.73 -4.07
CA ILE A 397 -26.19 -18.55 -3.46
C ILE A 397 -26.19 -18.69 -1.93
N ASN A 398 -27.35 -18.92 -1.33
CA ASN A 398 -27.50 -18.94 0.13
C ASN A 398 -26.82 -20.14 0.80
N THR A 399 -26.81 -21.32 0.18
CA THR A 399 -26.30 -22.56 0.80
C THR A 399 -24.86 -22.90 0.41
N ARG A 400 -24.35 -22.37 -0.70
CA ARG A 400 -23.00 -22.68 -1.20
C ARG A 400 -22.09 -21.45 -1.19
N LEU A 401 -22.48 -20.38 -1.89
CA LEU A 401 -21.63 -19.19 -2.03
C LEU A 401 -21.48 -18.39 -0.73
N VAL A 402 -22.59 -18.13 -0.04
CA VAL A 402 -22.57 -17.31 1.18
C VAL A 402 -21.73 -17.97 2.29
N PRO A 403 -21.90 -19.27 2.62
CA PRO A 403 -21.08 -19.91 3.66
C PRO A 403 -19.59 -19.96 3.29
N THR A 404 -19.26 -20.27 2.03
CA THR A 404 -17.86 -20.29 1.57
C THR A 404 -17.24 -18.90 1.55
N PHE A 405 -18.00 -17.85 1.19
CA PHE A 405 -17.56 -16.46 1.30
C PHE A 405 -17.17 -16.11 2.74
N PHE A 406 -18.04 -16.40 3.72
CA PHE A 406 -17.74 -16.14 5.13
C PHE A 406 -16.55 -16.97 5.65
N SER A 407 -16.41 -18.22 5.20
CA SER A 407 -15.24 -19.06 5.52
C SER A 407 -13.92 -18.42 5.05
N LEU A 408 -13.91 -17.73 3.90
CA LEU A 408 -12.73 -17.06 3.36
C LEU A 408 -12.38 -15.76 4.12
N LEU A 409 -13.33 -15.16 4.82
CA LEU A 409 -13.08 -13.97 5.64
C LEU A 409 -12.37 -14.30 6.96
N GLN A 410 -12.57 -15.50 7.50
CA GLN A 410 -11.99 -15.91 8.78
C GLN A 410 -10.45 -15.88 8.70
N PRO A 411 -9.74 -15.38 9.73
CA PRO A 411 -8.28 -15.43 9.77
C PRO A 411 -7.80 -16.89 9.68
N PRO A 412 -6.62 -17.17 9.06
CA PRO A 412 -6.11 -18.53 8.99
C PRO A 412 -5.89 -19.03 10.42
N THR A 413 -6.46 -20.17 10.78
CA THR A 413 -6.19 -20.80 12.08
C THR A 413 -4.70 -21.13 12.18
N SER A 414 -4.10 -20.85 13.33
CA SER A 414 -2.65 -20.99 13.62
C SER A 414 -2.08 -22.39 13.35
N SER A 415 -2.93 -23.39 13.10
CA SER A 415 -2.60 -24.75 12.68
C SER A 415 -2.26 -24.90 11.19
N GLN A 416 -2.30 -23.84 10.38
CA GLN A 416 -1.96 -23.88 8.94
C GLN A 416 -0.85 -22.87 8.56
N ARG A 417 0.19 -22.71 9.39
CA ARG A 417 1.46 -22.14 8.90
C ARG A 417 2.33 -23.27 8.33
N PRO A 418 2.56 -23.36 7.02
CA PRO A 418 3.79 -23.99 6.56
C PRO A 418 4.94 -23.07 6.97
N LEU A 419 5.83 -23.59 7.81
CA LEU A 419 7.14 -23.03 8.06
C LEU A 419 7.83 -22.81 6.71
N ASN A 420 8.37 -21.60 6.48
CA ASN A 420 9.37 -21.27 5.48
C ASN A 420 9.39 -22.10 4.19
N THR A 421 8.72 -21.63 3.15
CA THR A 421 9.24 -21.85 1.79
C THR A 421 8.85 -20.69 0.89
N ILE A 422 9.85 -19.91 0.48
CA ILE A 422 9.80 -19.09 -0.72
C ILE A 422 9.71 -20.10 -1.87
N ASN A 423 8.50 -20.39 -2.36
CA ASN A 423 8.30 -21.05 -3.65
C ASN A 423 6.98 -20.59 -4.25
N THR A 424 7.11 -19.95 -5.41
CA THR A 424 6.07 -19.63 -6.37
C THR A 424 5.41 -20.91 -6.91
N SER A 425 4.29 -21.32 -6.32
CA SER A 425 3.25 -22.11 -7.00
C SER A 425 1.98 -22.14 -6.13
N THR A 426 1.02 -21.31 -6.52
CA THR A 426 -0.25 -21.06 -5.84
C THR A 426 -1.14 -22.31 -5.92
N THR A 427 -1.09 -23.20 -4.93
CA THR A 427 -2.17 -24.17 -4.72
C THR A 427 -3.31 -23.41 -4.02
N PRO A 428 -4.48 -23.24 -4.63
CA PRO A 428 -5.60 -22.62 -3.94
C PRO A 428 -5.93 -23.49 -2.71
N THR A 429 -6.00 -22.86 -1.53
CA THR A 429 -6.57 -23.50 -0.33
C THR A 429 -7.93 -24.08 -0.73
N SER A 430 -8.28 -25.30 -0.29
CA SER A 430 -9.49 -26.02 -0.75
C SER A 430 -10.76 -25.15 -0.73
N SER A 431 -10.89 -24.23 0.24
CA SER A 431 -11.98 -23.26 0.34
C SER A 431 -12.03 -22.23 -0.79
N VAL A 432 -10.88 -21.77 -1.29
CA VAL A 432 -10.78 -20.82 -2.42
C VAL A 432 -11.23 -21.51 -3.71
N ALA A 433 -10.72 -22.71 -3.97
CA ALA A 433 -11.13 -23.51 -5.13
C ALA A 433 -12.64 -23.84 -5.09
N LEU A 434 -13.17 -24.17 -3.91
CA LEU A 434 -14.59 -24.44 -3.71
C LEU A 434 -15.46 -23.20 -3.98
N PHE A 435 -15.10 -22.04 -3.41
CA PHE A 435 -15.80 -20.79 -3.67
C PHE A 435 -15.77 -20.44 -5.17
N GLN A 436 -14.61 -20.58 -5.82
CA GLN A 436 -14.48 -20.32 -7.24
C GLN A 436 -15.31 -21.27 -8.09
N SER A 437 -15.40 -22.56 -7.73
CA SER A 437 -16.29 -23.51 -8.40
C SER A 437 -17.76 -23.09 -8.31
N HIS A 438 -18.23 -22.70 -7.12
CA HIS A 438 -19.60 -22.23 -6.94
C HIS A 438 -19.89 -20.92 -7.68
N LEU A 439 -18.92 -20.01 -7.76
CA LEU A 439 -19.03 -18.77 -8.50
C LEU A 439 -19.09 -19.01 -10.01
N THR A 440 -18.21 -19.88 -10.52
CA THR A 440 -18.21 -20.30 -11.93
C THR A 440 -19.54 -20.95 -12.31
N ALA A 441 -20.09 -21.84 -11.47
CA ALA A 441 -21.38 -22.46 -11.72
C ALA A 441 -22.51 -21.42 -11.83
N LEU A 442 -22.52 -20.41 -10.95
CA LEU A 442 -23.50 -19.32 -11.01
C LEU A 442 -23.34 -18.47 -12.29
N ILE A 443 -22.11 -18.15 -12.68
CA ILE A 443 -21.82 -17.36 -13.90
C ILE A 443 -22.24 -18.12 -15.16
N LEU A 444 -21.97 -19.42 -15.23
CA LEU A 444 -22.34 -20.27 -16.39
C LEU A 444 -23.85 -20.46 -16.53
N ALA A 445 -24.60 -20.31 -15.43
CA ALA A 445 -26.04 -20.40 -15.44
C ALA A 445 -26.76 -19.09 -15.77
N ALA A 446 -26.05 -17.96 -15.67
CA ALA A 446 -26.58 -16.67 -16.06
C ALA A 446 -26.72 -16.59 -17.58
N ASP A 447 -27.68 -15.79 -18.04
CA ASP A 447 -27.88 -15.51 -19.47
C ASP A 447 -26.57 -15.09 -20.15
N GLU A 448 -26.27 -15.64 -21.34
CA GLU A 448 -24.99 -15.46 -22.01
C GLU A 448 -24.72 -13.99 -22.42
N GLN A 449 -25.78 -13.24 -22.74
CA GLN A 449 -25.69 -11.85 -23.15
C GLN A 449 -25.75 -10.90 -21.96
N GLY A 450 -26.56 -11.22 -20.96
CA GLY A 450 -26.79 -10.40 -19.78
C GLY A 450 -27.50 -9.08 -20.13
N PRO A 451 -27.23 -7.99 -19.39
CA PRO A 451 -26.16 -7.87 -18.41
C PRO A 451 -26.41 -8.57 -17.05
N TYR A 452 -27.67 -8.79 -16.66
CA TYR A 452 -28.08 -9.42 -15.40
C TYR A 452 -28.29 -10.94 -15.53
N PHE A 453 -28.63 -11.63 -14.43
CA PHE A 453 -28.72 -13.09 -14.40
C PHE A 453 -29.71 -13.66 -15.42
N LEU A 454 -30.88 -13.02 -15.58
CA LEU A 454 -31.91 -13.42 -16.56
C LEU A 454 -31.84 -12.65 -17.89
N GLY A 455 -30.74 -11.93 -18.14
CA GLY A 455 -30.57 -11.12 -19.35
C GLY A 455 -30.75 -9.62 -19.06
N PRO A 456 -31.73 -8.93 -19.67
CA PRO A 456 -31.79 -7.47 -19.71
C PRO A 456 -32.16 -6.80 -18.38
N SER A 457 -32.84 -7.50 -17.47
CA SER A 457 -33.48 -6.91 -16.29
C SER A 457 -32.95 -7.47 -14.98
N LEU A 458 -32.85 -6.60 -13.96
CA LEU A 458 -32.48 -6.97 -12.60
C LEU A 458 -33.50 -7.97 -12.02
N SER A 459 -33.02 -9.05 -11.42
CA SER A 459 -33.85 -10.08 -10.80
C SER A 459 -33.52 -10.31 -9.32
N LEU A 460 -34.33 -11.10 -8.62
CA LEU A 460 -34.00 -11.51 -7.25
C LEU A 460 -32.71 -12.34 -7.18
N VAL A 461 -32.31 -13.05 -8.24
CA VAL A 461 -31.02 -13.75 -8.25
C VAL A 461 -29.86 -12.75 -8.15
N ASP A 462 -29.94 -11.66 -8.93
CA ASP A 462 -28.98 -10.56 -8.90
C ASP A 462 -28.95 -9.91 -7.52
N ILE A 463 -30.13 -9.59 -6.95
CA ILE A 463 -30.24 -8.93 -5.63
C ILE A 463 -29.67 -9.82 -4.51
N HIS A 464 -29.90 -11.12 -4.56
CA HIS A 464 -29.32 -12.06 -3.59
C HIS A 464 -27.78 -12.09 -3.64
N PHE A 465 -27.21 -11.90 -4.84
CA PHE A 465 -25.78 -12.03 -5.07
C PHE A 465 -25.01 -10.71 -5.00
N ALA A 466 -25.60 -9.58 -5.40
CA ALA A 466 -24.95 -8.28 -5.52
C ALA A 466 -24.17 -7.84 -4.27
N PRO A 467 -24.71 -7.94 -3.04
CA PRO A 467 -23.96 -7.59 -1.83
C PRO A 467 -22.65 -8.39 -1.66
N PHE A 468 -22.63 -9.64 -2.13
CA PHE A 468 -21.46 -10.51 -2.08
C PHE A 468 -20.50 -10.26 -3.25
N ALA A 469 -21.02 -9.98 -4.45
CA ALA A 469 -20.23 -9.56 -5.60
C ALA A 469 -19.43 -8.27 -5.30
N LEU A 470 -20.08 -7.26 -4.72
CA LEU A 470 -19.42 -6.00 -4.33
C LEU A 470 -18.34 -6.20 -3.27
N ARG A 471 -18.56 -7.14 -2.34
CA ARG A 471 -17.61 -7.47 -1.26
C ARG A 471 -16.48 -8.38 -1.75
N LEU A 472 -16.69 -9.16 -2.79
CA LEU A 472 -15.64 -9.94 -3.45
C LEU A 472 -14.56 -9.00 -4.02
N SER A 473 -14.97 -7.96 -4.75
CA SER A 473 -14.05 -6.97 -5.33
C SER A 473 -13.38 -6.08 -4.27
N ARG A 474 -14.08 -5.73 -3.19
CA ARG A 474 -13.57 -4.78 -2.17
C ARG A 474 -12.78 -5.44 -1.04
N ILE A 475 -13.22 -6.61 -0.57
CA ILE A 475 -12.66 -7.27 0.62
C ILE A 475 -11.73 -8.43 0.21
N LEU A 476 -12.25 -9.40 -0.52
CA LEU A 476 -11.53 -10.64 -0.79
C LEU A 476 -10.40 -10.48 -1.81
N HIS A 477 -10.54 -9.57 -2.77
CA HIS A 477 -9.47 -9.22 -3.73
C HIS A 477 -8.14 -8.91 -3.03
N ARG A 478 -8.18 -8.08 -1.98
CA ARG A 478 -6.97 -7.68 -1.23
C ARG A 478 -6.31 -8.85 -0.49
N ARG A 479 -7.10 -9.84 -0.09
CA ARG A 479 -6.63 -10.98 0.70
C ARG A 479 -6.13 -12.13 -0.18
N TYR A 480 -6.75 -12.31 -1.34
CA TYR A 480 -6.46 -13.38 -2.28
C TYR A 480 -6.21 -12.81 -3.69
N PRO A 481 -5.16 -11.98 -3.87
CA PRO A 481 -4.83 -11.42 -5.17
C PRO A 481 -4.56 -12.57 -6.16
N ASN A 482 -5.20 -12.53 -7.32
CA ASN A 482 -5.11 -13.51 -8.41
C ASN A 482 -5.72 -14.90 -8.17
N ALA A 483 -6.20 -15.23 -6.96
CA ALA A 483 -6.72 -16.57 -6.65
C ALA A 483 -8.26 -16.66 -6.73
N LEU A 484 -8.94 -15.53 -6.93
CA LEU A 484 -10.37 -15.45 -7.11
C LEU A 484 -10.66 -14.73 -8.43
N LEU A 485 -11.83 -14.99 -9.01
CA LEU A 485 -12.42 -14.15 -10.06
C LEU A 485 -12.84 -12.78 -9.48
N ALA A 486 -11.99 -12.14 -8.70
CA ALA A 486 -12.25 -10.83 -8.12
C ALA A 486 -11.95 -9.71 -9.13
N ASP A 487 -10.92 -9.90 -9.97
CA ASP A 487 -10.65 -9.06 -11.13
C ASP A 487 -11.35 -9.65 -12.35
N ALA A 488 -12.43 -9.01 -12.77
CA ALA A 488 -13.17 -9.47 -13.93
C ALA A 488 -12.46 -9.02 -15.21
N THR A 489 -11.84 -9.96 -15.93
CA THR A 489 -11.20 -9.70 -17.23
C THR A 489 -12.21 -9.07 -18.19
N SER A 490 -11.85 -7.92 -18.77
CA SER A 490 -12.70 -7.19 -19.73
C SER A 490 -13.19 -8.12 -20.84
N GLY A 491 -14.48 -8.01 -21.18
CA GLY A 491 -15.13 -8.86 -22.19
C GLY A 491 -15.68 -10.20 -21.67
N THR A 492 -15.34 -10.63 -20.46
CA THR A 492 -15.93 -11.85 -19.88
C THR A 492 -17.39 -11.63 -19.45
N ARG A 493 -18.16 -12.72 -19.36
CA ARG A 493 -19.52 -12.70 -18.82
C ARG A 493 -19.57 -12.16 -17.39
N TRP A 494 -18.60 -12.56 -16.57
CA TRP A 494 -18.43 -12.08 -15.21
C TRP A 494 -18.20 -10.57 -15.15
N HIS A 495 -17.32 -10.04 -16.01
CA HIS A 495 -17.07 -8.59 -16.08
C HIS A 495 -18.32 -7.80 -16.44
N ARG A 496 -19.08 -8.25 -17.44
CA ARG A 496 -20.35 -7.62 -17.80
C ARG A 496 -21.35 -7.64 -16.65
N TRP A 497 -21.45 -8.76 -15.94
CA TRP A 497 -22.36 -8.87 -14.81
C TRP A 497 -21.96 -7.97 -13.65
N LEU A 498 -20.71 -8.04 -13.21
CA LEU A 498 -20.20 -7.24 -12.10
C LEU A 498 -20.35 -5.75 -12.40
N ASN A 499 -20.01 -5.31 -13.62
CA ASN A 499 -20.18 -3.92 -14.04
C ASN A 499 -21.66 -3.49 -13.97
N ALA A 500 -22.58 -4.33 -14.45
CA ALA A 500 -24.01 -4.05 -14.35
C ALA A 500 -24.48 -3.89 -12.90
N LEU A 501 -24.04 -4.79 -12.01
CA LEU A 501 -24.35 -4.69 -10.58
C LEU A 501 -23.75 -3.43 -9.94
N GLU A 502 -22.53 -3.04 -10.32
CA GLU A 502 -21.88 -1.83 -9.80
C GLU A 502 -22.49 -0.53 -10.33
N MET A 503 -23.03 -0.55 -11.54
CA MET A 503 -23.61 0.63 -12.18
C MET A 503 -25.11 0.77 -11.95
N ASP A 504 -25.80 -0.30 -11.53
CA ASP A 504 -27.23 -0.28 -11.24
C ASP A 504 -27.58 0.82 -10.19
N PRO A 505 -28.54 1.70 -10.47
CA PRO A 505 -28.85 2.84 -9.60
C PRO A 505 -29.33 2.40 -8.21
N HIS A 506 -30.08 1.30 -8.10
CA HIS A 506 -30.63 0.81 -6.84
C HIS A 506 -29.54 0.13 -6.00
N ILE A 507 -28.62 -0.58 -6.65
CA ILE A 507 -27.45 -1.15 -5.96
C ILE A 507 -26.51 -0.04 -5.50
N ARG A 508 -26.26 0.98 -6.32
CA ARG A 508 -25.45 2.14 -5.94
C ARG A 508 -26.07 2.93 -4.80
N ALA A 509 -27.39 3.11 -4.79
CA ALA A 509 -28.11 3.79 -3.72
C ALA A 509 -27.91 3.15 -2.34
N THR A 510 -27.63 1.85 -2.29
CA THR A 510 -27.45 1.09 -1.05
C THR A 510 -25.98 0.76 -0.74
N THR A 511 -25.05 1.29 -1.53
CA THR A 511 -23.62 0.97 -1.45
C THR A 511 -22.84 2.06 -0.72
N GLY A 512 -22.04 1.64 0.27
CA GLY A 512 -21.10 2.49 0.99
C GLY A 512 -19.80 2.76 0.22
N THR A 513 -18.87 3.53 0.80
CA THR A 513 -17.53 3.71 0.21
C THR A 513 -16.71 2.41 0.27
N ASP A 514 -15.67 2.28 -0.56
CA ASP A 514 -14.81 1.10 -0.56
C ASP A 514 -14.10 0.92 0.80
N GLU A 515 -13.68 2.02 1.43
CA GLU A 515 -13.10 2.02 2.78
C GLU A 515 -14.09 1.50 3.83
N PHE A 516 -15.38 1.81 3.69
CA PHE A 516 -16.40 1.37 4.65
C PHE A 516 -16.49 -0.17 4.71
N TYR A 517 -16.42 -0.85 3.57
CA TYR A 517 -16.43 -2.32 3.54
C TYR A 517 -15.21 -2.94 4.24
N LEU A 518 -14.05 -2.28 4.18
CA LEU A 518 -12.83 -2.75 4.82
C LEU A 518 -12.84 -2.53 6.33
N GLU A 519 -13.35 -1.39 6.78
CA GLU A 519 -13.48 -1.09 8.21
C GLU A 519 -14.51 -1.98 8.91
N THR A 520 -15.49 -2.49 8.15
CA THR A 520 -16.62 -3.28 8.69
C THR A 520 -16.47 -4.80 8.53
N VAL A 521 -15.35 -5.31 7.99
CA VAL A 521 -15.07 -6.75 7.85
C VAL A 521 -15.24 -7.50 9.18
N ASN A 522 -14.77 -6.92 10.29
CA ASN A 522 -14.90 -7.55 11.60
C ASN A 522 -16.36 -7.64 12.07
N LEU A 523 -17.19 -6.66 11.75
CA LEU A 523 -18.62 -6.70 12.05
C LEU A 523 -19.31 -7.77 11.20
N LEU A 524 -18.89 -7.92 9.95
CA LEU A 524 -19.38 -8.97 9.05
C LEU A 524 -19.03 -10.37 9.57
N LEU A 525 -17.82 -10.59 10.10
CA LEU A 525 -17.43 -11.85 10.74
C LEU A 525 -18.24 -12.16 12.01
N GLN A 526 -18.63 -11.13 12.77
CA GLN A 526 -19.51 -11.32 13.92
C GLN A 526 -20.92 -11.77 13.48
N THR A 527 -21.42 -11.31 12.32
CA THR A 527 -22.73 -11.78 11.81
C THR A 527 -22.71 -13.26 11.41
N SER A 528 -21.60 -13.81 10.89
CA SER A 528 -21.53 -15.22 10.51
C SER A 528 -21.45 -16.18 11.70
N ASN A 529 -20.75 -15.77 12.76
CA ASN A 529 -20.53 -16.62 13.92
C ASN A 529 -21.79 -16.80 14.78
N GLU A 530 -22.74 -15.86 14.70
CA GLU A 530 -24.05 -16.01 15.36
C GLU A 530 -25.06 -16.82 14.54
N GLY A 531 -24.67 -17.39 13.38
CA GLY A 531 -25.42 -18.40 12.62
C GLY A 531 -26.45 -17.83 11.64
N GLY A 532 -26.20 -18.00 10.33
CA GLY A 532 -27.17 -17.77 9.26
C GLY A 532 -28.28 -18.81 9.21
#